data_AF-A0A7S0YS83-F1
#
_entry.id   AF-A0A7S0YS83-F1
#
_cell.length_a   1.000
_cell.length_b   1.000
_cell.length_c   1.000
_cell.angle_alpha   90.00
_cell.angle_beta   90.00
_cell.angle_gamma   90.00
#
_symmetry.space_group_name_H-M   'P 1'
#
loop_
_entity.id
_entity.type
_entity.pdbx_description
1 polymer ?
#
loop_
_entity_poly.entity_id
_entity_poly.type
_entity_poly.pdbx_seq_one_letter_code
_entity_poly.pdbx_strand_id
1 'polypeptide(L)'
;AGLRPRFLKHMMRNMVLEDDNIFLHLSERLQVAAQGGNQVTDGKAALPVKHAQANYLATGADTPVLLLHKWFEDTLPLPWAPGTPLELESAELTKEALNERWVSHTSKCAICLSALRRVRAARLFFAAAGVCVAVVGRFVTDMALGFPESRLASSLLSLALSGLCALAWGRLGELESRFFVGKYPPKRNIVHTKRWMPRFGTS
;
A
#
# COMPACT_ATOMS: atom_id res chain seq x y z
N ALA A 1 -16.24 9.25 20.38
CA ALA A 1 -15.08 8.48 19.90
C ALA A 1 -15.57 7.39 18.94
N GLY A 2 -15.15 7.41 17.67
CA GLY A 2 -15.78 6.61 16.60
C GLY A 2 -15.57 5.10 16.71
N LEU A 3 -16.60 4.33 16.30
CA LEU A 3 -16.74 2.86 16.25
C LEU A 3 -15.67 2.09 15.44
N ARG A 4 -14.57 2.73 15.02
CA ARG A 4 -13.55 2.10 14.18
C ARG A 4 -12.40 1.55 15.03
N PRO A 5 -11.96 0.30 14.81
CA PRO A 5 -10.79 -0.27 15.47
C PRO A 5 -9.54 0.62 15.27
N ARG A 6 -8.70 0.73 16.31
CA ARG A 6 -7.50 1.58 16.26
C ARG A 6 -6.52 1.18 15.15
N PHE A 7 -6.32 -0.12 14.93
CA PHE A 7 -5.43 -0.62 13.87
C PHE A 7 -5.89 -0.16 12.47
N LEU A 8 -7.20 -0.01 12.25
CA LEU A 8 -7.73 0.47 10.98
C LEU A 8 -7.34 1.94 10.73
N LYS A 9 -7.27 2.76 11.78
CA LYS A 9 -6.78 4.15 11.67
C LYS A 9 -5.29 4.19 11.30
N HIS A 10 -4.50 3.29 11.86
CA HIS A 10 -3.08 3.18 11.52
C HIS A 10 -2.89 2.79 10.05
N MET A 11 -3.60 1.76 9.58
CA MET A 11 -3.53 1.34 8.18
C MET A 11 -3.98 2.44 7.20
N MET A 12 -5.01 3.23 7.57
CA MET A 12 -5.45 4.35 6.73
C MET A 12 -4.42 5.48 6.65
N ARG A 13 -3.63 5.70 7.71
CA ARG A 13 -2.57 6.72 7.70
C ARG A 13 -1.40 6.29 6.81
N ASN A 14 -1.04 5.00 6.82
CA ASN A 14 0.04 4.50 5.97
C ASN A 14 -0.28 4.63 4.48
N MET A 15 -1.56 4.60 4.09
CA MET A 15 -1.98 4.84 2.70
C MET A 15 -1.49 6.19 2.15
N VAL A 16 -1.37 7.23 2.97
CA VAL A 16 -0.83 8.53 2.51
C VAL A 16 0.66 8.42 2.22
N LEU A 17 1.41 7.74 3.09
CA LEU A 17 2.85 7.52 2.93
C LEU A 17 3.15 6.62 1.73
N GLU A 18 2.32 5.60 1.51
CA GLU A 18 2.39 4.71 0.34
C GLU A 18 2.15 5.46 -0.97
N ASP A 19 1.16 6.36 -0.99
CA ASP A 19 0.89 7.23 -2.13
C ASP A 19 2.13 8.11 -2.44
N ASP A 20 2.79 8.66 -1.41
CA ASP A 20 3.97 9.54 -1.55
C ASP A 20 5.26 8.76 -1.91
N ASN A 21 5.44 7.53 -1.41
CA ASN A 21 6.63 6.69 -1.66
C ASN A 21 6.92 6.52 -3.15
N ILE A 22 5.88 6.31 -3.97
CA ILE A 22 6.04 6.13 -5.42
C ILE A 22 6.53 7.42 -6.09
N PHE A 23 6.00 8.57 -5.68
CA PHE A 23 6.46 9.86 -6.20
C PHE A 23 7.89 10.13 -5.78
N LEU A 24 8.22 9.94 -4.50
CA LEU A 24 9.56 10.15 -3.97
C LEU A 24 10.59 9.26 -4.66
N HIS A 25 10.27 7.98 -4.86
CA HIS A 25 11.15 7.04 -5.54
C HIS A 25 11.41 7.42 -7.01
N LEU A 26 10.39 7.91 -7.72
CA LEU A 26 10.57 8.38 -9.10
C LEU A 26 11.33 9.70 -9.15
N SER A 27 11.02 10.65 -8.26
CA SER A 27 11.69 11.94 -8.16
C SER A 27 13.18 11.80 -7.88
N GLU A 28 13.56 10.93 -6.94
CA GLU A 28 14.96 10.64 -6.61
C GLU A 28 15.72 10.15 -7.86
N ARG A 29 15.13 9.22 -8.62
CA ARG A 29 15.74 8.68 -9.84
C ARG A 29 15.89 9.71 -10.95
N LEU A 30 14.84 10.50 -11.18
CA LEU A 30 14.88 11.57 -12.16
C LEU A 30 15.93 12.62 -11.78
N GLN A 31 16.07 12.93 -10.50
CA GLN A 31 17.06 13.86 -10.00
C GLN A 31 18.48 13.33 -10.16
N VAL A 32 18.73 12.07 -9.80
CA VAL A 32 20.04 11.44 -10.02
C VAL A 32 20.36 11.37 -11.50
N ALA A 33 19.43 10.94 -12.36
CA ALA A 33 19.62 10.95 -13.81
C ALA A 33 19.95 12.35 -14.36
N ALA A 34 19.24 13.40 -13.89
CA ALA A 34 19.48 14.79 -14.28
C ALA A 34 20.82 15.35 -13.79
N GLN A 35 21.36 14.84 -12.69
CA GLN A 35 22.69 15.14 -12.18
C GLN A 35 23.80 14.29 -12.84
N GLY A 36 23.48 13.51 -13.88
CA GLY A 36 24.44 12.64 -14.57
C GLY A 36 24.57 11.23 -14.00
N GLY A 37 23.52 10.75 -13.33
CA GLY A 37 23.49 9.57 -12.48
C GLY A 37 24.27 8.35 -12.96
N ASN A 38 24.93 7.67 -12.01
CA ASN A 38 25.66 6.39 -12.14
C ASN A 38 26.62 6.21 -13.33
N GLN A 39 26.97 7.25 -14.09
CA GLN A 39 28.08 7.19 -15.04
C GLN A 39 29.40 7.52 -14.33
N VAL A 40 29.93 6.53 -13.61
CA VAL A 40 31.38 6.26 -13.68
C VAL A 40 31.60 5.34 -14.89
N THR A 41 31.32 5.85 -16.09
CA THR A 41 31.81 5.28 -17.35
C THR A 41 32.13 6.46 -18.25
N ASP A 42 33.42 6.65 -18.55
CA ASP A 42 33.96 7.57 -19.55
C ASP A 42 33.92 9.09 -19.25
N GLY A 43 34.47 9.49 -18.11
CA GLY A 43 35.29 10.71 -17.99
C GLY A 43 34.68 12.08 -18.39
N LYS A 44 33.37 12.19 -18.58
CA LYS A 44 32.69 13.45 -18.94
C LYS A 44 31.50 13.68 -18.01
N ALA A 45 31.72 14.53 -17.01
CA ALA A 45 30.69 14.96 -16.07
C ALA A 45 29.53 15.62 -16.82
N ALA A 46 28.31 15.08 -16.66
CA ALA A 46 27.10 15.79 -17.08
C ALA A 46 26.92 17.02 -16.19
N LEU A 47 26.56 18.16 -16.79
CA LEU A 47 26.42 19.43 -16.08
C LEU A 47 25.37 19.33 -14.95
N PRO A 48 25.58 19.98 -13.81
CA PRO A 48 24.57 20.10 -12.77
C PRO A 48 23.40 20.93 -13.31
N VAL A 49 22.24 20.29 -13.49
CA VAL A 49 20.99 21.03 -13.68
C VAL A 49 20.77 21.84 -12.41
N LYS A 50 20.81 23.17 -12.51
CA LYS A 50 20.48 24.06 -11.37
C LYS A 50 19.13 23.63 -10.80
N HIS A 51 18.99 23.51 -9.49
CA HIS A 51 17.77 23.03 -8.82
C HIS A 51 16.48 23.73 -9.31
N ALA A 52 16.57 25.01 -9.67
CA ALA A 52 15.48 25.81 -10.24
C ALA A 52 15.00 25.36 -11.64
N GLN A 53 15.83 24.62 -12.39
CA GLN A 53 15.48 24.07 -13.71
C GLN A 53 14.96 22.62 -13.62
N ALA A 54 15.36 21.87 -12.58
CA ALA A 54 14.88 20.52 -12.32
C ALA A 54 13.48 20.50 -11.65
N ASN A 55 13.18 21.53 -10.87
CA ASN A 55 11.89 21.69 -10.19
C ASN A 55 10.96 22.59 -11.03
N TYR A 56 10.10 21.99 -11.85
CA TYR A 56 9.06 22.74 -12.56
C TYR A 56 8.08 23.34 -11.54
N LEU A 57 8.17 24.65 -11.31
CA LEU A 57 7.22 25.38 -10.48
C LEU A 57 6.23 26.11 -11.39
N ALA A 58 4.98 25.67 -11.37
CA ALA A 58 3.99 26.10 -12.35
C ALA A 58 3.41 27.48 -12.02
N THR A 59 3.49 27.93 -10.76
CA THR A 59 2.82 29.16 -10.31
C THR A 59 3.57 29.89 -9.20
N GLY A 60 3.21 31.16 -8.95
CA GLY A 60 3.70 31.92 -7.80
C GLY A 60 3.33 31.33 -6.42
N ALA A 61 2.35 30.41 -6.36
CA ALA A 61 2.02 29.68 -5.13
C ALA A 61 3.16 28.76 -4.66
N ASP A 62 4.09 28.42 -5.55
CA ASP A 62 5.24 27.57 -5.26
C ASP A 62 6.45 28.36 -4.72
N THR A 63 6.32 29.69 -4.54
CA THR A 63 7.39 30.54 -3.98
C THR A 63 7.98 30.01 -2.67
N PRO A 64 7.19 29.48 -1.70
CA PRO A 64 7.74 28.89 -0.49
C PRO A 64 8.69 27.70 -0.74
N VAL A 65 8.49 26.94 -1.83
CA VAL A 65 9.37 25.82 -2.20
C VAL A 65 10.75 26.34 -2.62
N LEU A 66 10.81 27.43 -3.40
CA LEU A 66 12.09 28.07 -3.76
C LEU A 66 12.85 28.58 -2.53
N LEU A 67 12.14 29.22 -1.60
CA LEU A 67 12.74 29.73 -0.37
C LEU A 67 13.27 28.60 0.51
N LEU A 68 12.56 27.47 0.58
CA LEU A 68 13.02 26.28 1.29
C LEU A 68 14.30 25.71 0.68
N HIS A 69 14.37 25.57 -0.65
CA HIS A 69 15.57 25.09 -1.33
C HIS A 69 16.77 26.03 -1.12
N LYS A 70 16.55 27.35 -1.24
CA LYS A 70 17.59 28.35 -0.96
C LYS A 70 18.11 28.24 0.48
N TRP A 71 17.21 28.10 1.44
CA TRP A 71 17.59 27.91 2.85
C TRP A 71 18.42 26.62 3.03
N PHE A 72 18.08 25.53 2.35
CA PHE A 72 18.88 24.29 2.39
C PHE A 72 20.30 24.48 1.84
N GLU A 73 20.45 25.19 0.71
CA GLU A 73 21.74 25.52 0.13
C GLU A 73 22.59 26.40 1.06
N ASP A 74 21.96 27.33 1.78
CA ASP A 74 22.63 28.29 2.66
C ASP A 74 23.03 27.70 4.04
N THR A 75 22.34 26.66 4.53
CA THR A 75 22.42 26.27 5.97
C THR A 75 23.22 25.00 6.25
N LEU A 76 23.32 24.05 5.33
CA LEU A 76 23.95 22.75 5.59
C LEU A 76 24.72 22.23 4.37
N PRO A 77 25.84 21.51 4.56
CA PRO A 77 26.31 20.61 3.52
C PRO A 77 25.22 19.54 3.33
N LEU A 78 24.54 19.58 2.18
CA LEU A 78 23.53 18.58 1.86
C LEU A 78 24.22 17.21 1.69
N PRO A 79 23.67 16.12 2.27
CA PRO A 79 24.21 14.76 2.07
C PRO A 79 24.25 14.31 0.60
N TRP A 80 23.57 15.04 -0.28
CA TRP A 80 23.49 14.82 -1.73
C TRP A 80 24.08 16.01 -2.53
N ALA A 81 25.00 16.77 -1.93
CA ALA A 81 25.66 17.88 -2.60
C ALA A 81 26.45 17.39 -3.84
N PRO A 82 26.65 18.25 -4.86
CA PRO A 82 27.43 17.90 -6.04
C PRO A 82 28.81 17.31 -5.67
N GLY A 83 29.14 16.16 -6.25
CA GLY A 83 30.38 15.44 -5.95
C GLY A 83 30.25 14.40 -4.82
N THR A 84 29.11 14.31 -4.15
CA THR A 84 28.83 13.20 -3.23
C THR A 84 28.39 11.97 -4.02
N PRO A 85 29.01 10.79 -3.83
CA PRO A 85 28.55 9.56 -4.46
C PRO A 85 27.15 9.23 -3.95
N LEU A 86 26.14 9.45 -4.78
CA LEU A 86 24.80 8.94 -4.56
C LEU A 86 24.77 7.51 -5.07
N GLU A 87 25.30 6.58 -4.29
CA GLU A 87 25.07 5.17 -4.51
C GLU A 87 23.60 4.88 -4.16
N LEU A 88 22.71 5.06 -5.13
CA LEU A 88 21.37 4.49 -4.99
C LEU A 88 21.52 2.98 -4.97
N GLU A 89 20.95 2.36 -3.94
CA GLU A 89 20.72 0.92 -3.93
C GLU A 89 19.94 0.52 -5.19
N SER A 90 20.12 -0.75 -5.60
CA SER A 90 19.42 -1.31 -6.75
C SER A 90 17.93 -1.01 -6.67
N ALA A 91 17.35 -0.58 -7.79
CA ALA A 91 15.96 -0.14 -7.79
C ALA A 91 15.00 -1.20 -7.25
N GLU A 92 14.26 -0.87 -6.21
CA GLU A 92 13.05 -1.59 -5.85
C GLU A 92 12.00 -1.34 -6.96
N LEU A 93 12.03 -2.17 -8.00
CA LEU A 93 11.19 -2.02 -9.19
C LEU A 93 9.77 -2.60 -9.01
N THR A 94 9.52 -3.35 -7.93
CA THR A 94 8.23 -3.99 -7.70
C THR A 94 7.31 -3.11 -6.88
N LYS A 95 6.02 -3.13 -7.22
CA LYS A 95 4.98 -2.35 -6.53
C LYS A 95 4.83 -2.80 -5.08
N GLU A 96 5.09 -4.07 -4.83
CA GLU A 96 5.01 -4.71 -3.53
C GLU A 96 6.12 -4.23 -2.60
N ALA A 97 7.34 -3.99 -3.13
CA ALA A 97 8.46 -3.44 -2.37
C ALA A 97 8.21 -1.96 -2.01
N LEU A 98 7.76 -1.16 -2.98
CA LEU A 98 7.40 0.25 -2.75
C LEU A 98 6.28 0.46 -1.73
N ASN A 99 5.34 -0.50 -1.66
CA ASN A 99 4.20 -0.48 -0.75
C ASN A 99 4.36 -1.47 0.42
N GLU A 100 5.59 -1.83 0.75
CA GLU A 100 5.90 -2.74 1.85
C GLU A 100 5.49 -2.12 3.19
N ARG A 101 4.70 -2.87 3.98
CA ARG A 101 4.21 -2.45 5.30
C ARG A 101 4.83 -3.19 6.46
N TRP A 102 5.32 -4.42 6.24
CA TRP A 102 5.76 -5.27 7.32
C TRP A 102 7.00 -4.71 8.03
N VAL A 103 8.08 -4.39 7.29
CA VAL A 103 9.31 -3.80 7.79
C VAL A 103 9.13 -2.32 8.10
N SER A 104 8.41 -1.58 7.25
CA SER A 104 8.19 -0.15 7.44
C SER A 104 7.29 0.17 8.64
N HIS A 105 6.33 -0.70 8.99
CA HIS A 105 5.32 -0.41 10.01
C HIS A 105 4.89 -1.59 10.89
N THR A 106 4.31 -2.65 10.31
CA THR A 106 3.53 -3.66 11.06
C THR A 106 4.37 -4.37 12.12
N SER A 107 5.61 -4.74 11.80
CA SER A 107 6.54 -5.39 12.74
C SER A 107 6.92 -4.50 13.93
N LYS A 108 6.90 -3.18 13.74
CA LYS A 108 7.30 -2.16 14.73
C LYS A 108 6.11 -1.58 15.51
N CYS A 109 4.87 -1.82 15.06
CA CYS A 109 3.67 -1.26 15.67
C CYS A 109 2.90 -2.32 16.49
N ALA A 110 2.94 -2.20 17.83
CA ALA A 110 2.24 -3.13 18.73
C ALA A 110 0.74 -3.27 18.45
N ILE A 111 0.07 -2.18 18.04
CA ILE A 111 -1.37 -2.17 17.72
C ILE A 111 -1.65 -3.01 16.46
N CYS A 112 -0.86 -2.81 15.40
CA CYS A 112 -1.04 -3.51 14.13
C CYS A 112 -0.60 -4.96 14.24
N LEU A 113 0.52 -5.24 14.93
CA LEU A 113 0.99 -6.60 15.17
C LEU A 113 -0.02 -7.41 15.99
N SER A 114 -0.60 -6.80 17.05
CA SER A 114 -1.66 -7.45 17.84
C SER A 114 -2.92 -7.70 17.02
N ALA A 115 -3.30 -6.76 16.14
CA ALA A 115 -4.42 -6.95 15.23
C ALA A 115 -4.16 -8.09 14.24
N LEU A 116 -2.97 -8.18 13.65
CA LEU A 116 -2.57 -9.27 12.76
C LEU A 116 -2.69 -10.64 13.45
N ARG A 117 -2.21 -10.77 14.69
CA ARG A 117 -2.35 -12.01 15.47
C ARG A 117 -3.82 -12.41 15.67
N ARG A 118 -4.69 -11.43 15.98
CA ARG A 118 -6.14 -11.67 16.14
C ARG A 118 -6.80 -12.05 14.81
N VAL A 119 -6.41 -11.44 13.70
CA VAL A 119 -6.90 -11.80 12.36
C VAL A 119 -6.51 -13.23 12.00
N ARG A 120 -5.26 -13.64 12.26
CA ARG A 120 -4.80 -15.02 12.07
C ARG A 120 -5.55 -16.03 12.92
N ALA A 121 -5.76 -15.72 14.20
CA ALA A 121 -6.55 -16.57 15.09
C ALA A 121 -8.01 -16.69 14.61
N ALA A 122 -8.62 -15.59 14.18
CA ALA A 122 -9.96 -15.59 13.63
C ALA A 122 -10.05 -16.40 12.32
N ARG A 123 -9.03 -16.35 11.45
CA ARG A 123 -8.95 -17.19 10.26
C ARG A 123 -8.95 -18.67 10.64
N LEU A 124 -8.08 -19.08 11.56
CA LEU A 124 -8.05 -20.46 12.01
C LEU A 124 -9.41 -20.90 12.59
N PHE A 125 -10.04 -20.04 13.39
CA PHE A 125 -11.37 -20.29 13.94
C PHE A 125 -12.42 -20.51 12.85
N PHE A 126 -12.55 -19.61 11.87
CA PHE A 126 -13.56 -19.77 10.80
C PHE A 126 -13.28 -20.94 9.87
N ALA A 127 -12.01 -21.28 9.64
CA ALA A 127 -11.65 -22.50 8.91
C ALA A 127 -12.11 -23.75 9.67
N ALA A 128 -11.78 -23.86 10.96
CA ALA A 128 -12.18 -24.99 11.80
C ALA A 128 -13.71 -25.07 11.95
N ALA A 129 -14.37 -23.95 12.23
CA ALA A 129 -15.82 -23.88 12.36
C ALA A 129 -16.53 -24.29 11.06
N GLY A 130 -16.05 -23.82 9.90
CA GLY A 130 -16.61 -24.20 8.60
C GLY A 130 -16.53 -25.70 8.31
N VAL A 131 -15.39 -26.32 8.67
CA VAL A 131 -15.21 -27.79 8.56
C VAL A 131 -16.12 -28.53 9.54
N CYS A 132 -16.15 -28.11 10.81
CA CYS A 132 -17.01 -28.72 11.83
C CYS A 132 -18.49 -28.67 11.43
N VAL A 133 -18.97 -27.52 10.94
CA VAL A 133 -20.35 -27.38 10.45
C VAL A 133 -20.62 -28.31 9.27
N ALA A 134 -19.68 -28.45 8.33
CA ALA A 134 -19.86 -29.35 7.20
C ALA A 134 -19.94 -30.82 7.63
N VAL A 135 -19.06 -31.27 8.54
CA VAL A 135 -19.03 -32.66 9.04
C VAL A 135 -20.27 -32.97 9.89
N VAL A 136 -20.58 -32.13 10.88
CA VAL A 136 -21.75 -32.32 11.74
C VAL A 136 -23.03 -32.21 10.92
N GLY A 137 -23.11 -31.24 10.01
CA GLY A 137 -24.24 -31.07 9.11
C GLY A 137 -24.49 -32.29 8.22
N ARG A 138 -23.41 -32.89 7.69
CA ARG A 138 -23.50 -34.15 6.94
C ARG A 138 -24.05 -35.28 7.81
N PHE A 139 -23.52 -35.44 9.02
CA PHE A 139 -23.99 -36.47 9.96
C PHE A 139 -25.48 -36.30 10.30
N VAL A 140 -25.94 -35.07 10.58
CA VAL A 140 -27.36 -34.77 10.84
C VAL A 140 -28.23 -35.07 9.62
N THR A 141 -27.76 -34.74 8.43
CA THR A 141 -28.47 -35.03 7.16
C THR A 141 -28.62 -36.54 6.96
N ASP A 142 -27.55 -37.31 7.20
CA ASP A 142 -27.57 -38.78 7.08
C ASP A 142 -28.48 -39.43 8.13
N MET A 143 -28.63 -38.82 9.32
CA MET A 143 -29.50 -39.32 10.38
C MET A 143 -30.99 -39.03 10.20
N ALA A 144 -31.36 -38.10 9.33
CA ALA A 144 -32.76 -37.80 9.00
C ALA A 144 -33.37 -38.87 8.05
N LEU A 145 -33.23 -40.16 8.37
CA LEU A 145 -33.75 -41.26 7.58
C LEU A 145 -35.29 -41.23 7.51
N GLY A 146 -35.85 -41.24 6.29
CA GLY A 146 -37.30 -41.28 6.07
C GLY A 146 -38.01 -39.92 5.91
N PHE A 147 -37.32 -38.79 6.09
CA PHE A 147 -37.90 -37.44 6.00
C PHE A 147 -37.21 -36.58 4.93
N PRO A 148 -37.57 -36.71 3.64
CA PRO A 148 -36.85 -36.07 2.54
C PRO A 148 -36.81 -34.54 2.63
N GLU A 149 -37.90 -33.91 3.08
CA GLU A 149 -37.98 -32.46 3.27
C GLU A 149 -36.95 -31.95 4.29
N SER A 150 -36.80 -32.65 5.42
CA SER A 150 -35.81 -32.29 6.45
C SER A 150 -34.36 -32.53 6.03
N ARG A 151 -34.10 -33.49 5.14
CA ARG A 151 -32.75 -33.75 4.60
C ARG A 151 -32.31 -32.63 3.67
N LEU A 152 -33.20 -32.18 2.78
CA LEU A 152 -32.91 -31.05 1.91
C LEU A 152 -32.68 -29.78 2.73
N ALA A 153 -33.57 -29.49 3.69
CA ALA A 153 -33.43 -28.32 4.55
C ALA A 153 -32.12 -28.33 5.37
N SER A 154 -31.78 -29.44 6.03
CA SER A 154 -30.55 -29.56 6.84
C SER A 154 -29.27 -29.51 6.00
N SER A 155 -29.28 -30.11 4.81
CA SER A 155 -28.18 -30.03 3.85
C SER A 155 -27.93 -28.59 3.38
N LEU A 156 -29.00 -27.89 2.97
CA LEU A 156 -28.91 -26.49 2.52
C LEU A 156 -28.43 -25.56 3.65
N LEU A 157 -28.92 -25.75 4.87
CA LEU A 157 -28.51 -24.97 6.02
C LEU A 157 -27.03 -25.17 6.34
N SER A 158 -26.58 -26.44 6.37
CA SER A 158 -25.18 -26.78 6.66
C SER A 158 -24.24 -26.22 5.61
N LEU A 159 -24.63 -26.32 4.33
CA LEU A 159 -23.88 -25.75 3.21
C LEU A 159 -23.82 -24.21 3.32
N ALA A 160 -24.94 -23.56 3.64
CA ALA A 160 -24.99 -22.12 3.80
C ALA A 160 -24.08 -21.62 4.95
N LEU A 161 -24.13 -22.25 6.13
CA LEU A 161 -23.29 -21.86 7.25
C LEU A 161 -21.81 -22.14 6.99
N SER A 162 -21.47 -23.29 6.39
CA SER A 162 -20.08 -23.60 6.01
C SER A 162 -19.57 -22.61 4.95
N GLY A 163 -20.41 -22.26 3.97
CA GLY A 163 -20.12 -21.24 2.97
C GLY A 163 -19.88 -19.86 3.60
N LEU A 164 -20.69 -19.45 4.58
CA LEU A 164 -20.47 -18.20 5.32
C LEU A 164 -19.15 -18.19 6.08
N CYS A 165 -18.76 -19.32 6.71
CA CYS A 165 -17.47 -19.47 7.36
C CYS A 165 -16.31 -19.36 6.35
N ALA A 166 -16.43 -20.00 5.18
CA ALA A 166 -15.44 -19.90 4.11
C ALA A 166 -15.30 -18.46 3.58
N LEU A 167 -16.42 -17.74 3.41
CA LEU A 167 -16.41 -16.32 3.03
C LEU A 167 -15.73 -15.46 4.10
N ALA A 168 -16.05 -15.66 5.37
CA ALA A 168 -15.42 -14.94 6.48
C ALA A 168 -13.90 -15.21 6.52
N TRP A 169 -13.49 -16.47 6.38
CA TRP A 169 -12.09 -16.87 6.28
C TRP A 169 -11.38 -16.13 5.13
N GLY A 170 -11.95 -16.13 3.93
CA GLY A 170 -11.39 -15.46 2.76
C GLY A 170 -11.23 -13.95 2.96
N ARG A 171 -12.26 -13.29 3.50
CA ARG A 171 -12.22 -11.84 3.79
C ARG A 171 -11.18 -11.48 4.85
N LEU A 172 -11.00 -12.32 5.86
CA LEU A 172 -9.93 -12.13 6.84
C LEU A 172 -8.55 -12.36 6.22
N GLY A 173 -8.43 -13.22 5.20
CA GLY A 173 -7.18 -13.40 4.45
C GLY A 173 -6.78 -12.17 3.64
N GLU A 174 -7.76 -11.52 3.01
CA GLU A 174 -7.54 -10.23 2.35
C GLU A 174 -7.19 -9.13 3.37
N LEU A 175 -7.79 -9.17 4.56
CA LEU A 175 -7.41 -8.24 5.63
C LEU A 175 -5.98 -8.52 6.15
N GLU A 176 -5.60 -9.78 6.26
CA GLU A 176 -4.25 -10.21 6.65
C GLU A 176 -3.20 -9.70 5.65
N SER A 177 -3.43 -9.85 4.35
CA SER A 177 -2.45 -9.43 3.32
C SER A 177 -2.17 -7.92 3.37
N ARG A 178 -3.17 -7.11 3.75
CA ARG A 178 -3.04 -5.65 3.93
C ARG A 178 -2.10 -5.23 5.06
N PHE A 179 -1.68 -6.15 5.94
CA PHE A 179 -0.64 -5.88 6.94
C PHE A 179 0.79 -5.98 6.37
N PHE A 180 0.94 -6.59 5.18
CA PHE A 180 2.23 -6.80 4.53
C PHE A 180 2.45 -5.86 3.37
N VAL A 181 1.41 -5.64 2.55
CA VAL A 181 1.51 -4.78 1.36
C VAL A 181 0.34 -3.82 1.32
N GLY A 182 0.64 -2.57 0.96
CA GLY A 182 -0.33 -1.52 0.68
C GLY A 182 -1.22 -1.81 -0.52
N LYS A 183 -2.29 -1.03 -0.68
CA LYS A 183 -3.20 -1.20 -1.83
C LYS A 183 -2.61 -0.49 -3.04
N TYR A 184 -2.46 -1.21 -4.15
CA TYR A 184 -2.10 -0.65 -5.44
C TYR A 184 -3.29 -0.66 -6.42
N PRO A 185 -3.47 0.35 -7.29
CA PRO A 185 -2.76 1.62 -7.28
C PRO A 185 -3.19 2.50 -6.08
N PRO A 186 -2.25 3.32 -5.56
CA PRO A 186 -2.55 4.48 -4.73
C PRO A 186 -3.81 5.22 -5.16
N LYS A 187 -4.60 5.72 -4.21
CA LYS A 187 -5.82 6.46 -4.56
C LYS A 187 -5.47 7.71 -5.36
N ARG A 188 -4.35 8.36 -5.07
CA ARG A 188 -3.89 9.55 -5.81
C ARG A 188 -3.40 9.26 -7.22
N ASN A 189 -3.03 8.00 -7.52
CA ASN A 189 -2.49 7.60 -8.83
C ASN A 189 -3.54 6.99 -9.75
N ILE A 190 -4.82 7.01 -9.36
CA ILE A 190 -5.89 6.65 -10.27
C ILE A 190 -6.00 7.74 -11.33
N VAL A 191 -5.69 7.40 -12.58
CA VAL A 191 -5.90 8.30 -13.72
C VAL A 191 -7.40 8.54 -13.82
N HIS A 192 -7.85 9.70 -13.37
CA HIS A 192 -9.19 10.16 -13.65
C HIS A 192 -9.24 10.49 -15.15
N THR A 193 -9.81 9.59 -15.96
CA THR A 193 -9.97 9.76 -17.42
C THR A 193 -10.88 10.94 -17.81
N LYS A 194 -11.26 11.82 -16.86
CA LYS A 194 -11.84 13.12 -17.18
C LYS A 194 -10.72 14.10 -17.51
N ARG A 195 -10.33 14.09 -18.78
CA ARG A 195 -9.61 15.11 -19.55
C ARG A 195 -9.73 16.51 -18.93
N TRP A 196 -8.83 16.86 -18.01
CA TRP A 196 -8.56 18.24 -17.65
C TRP A 196 -7.65 18.80 -18.74
N MET A 197 -8.26 19.29 -19.82
CA MET A 197 -7.57 20.19 -20.74
C MET A 197 -7.67 21.59 -20.14
N PRO A 198 -6.55 22.26 -19.83
CA PRO A 198 -6.59 23.70 -19.61
C PRO A 198 -7.05 24.34 -20.92
N ARG A 199 -8.18 25.04 -20.90
CA ARG A 199 -8.49 26.02 -21.94
C ARG A 199 -7.55 27.20 -21.70
N PHE A 200 -6.35 27.13 -22.27
CA PHE A 200 -5.56 28.34 -22.47
C PHE A 200 -6.32 29.19 -23.48
N GLY A 201 -6.99 30.22 -22.98
CA GLY A 201 -7.60 31.25 -23.82
C GLY A 201 -6.49 31.96 -24.58
N THR A 202 -6.58 31.92 -25.91
CA THR A 202 -5.86 32.83 -26.77
C THR A 202 -6.55 34.19 -26.67
N SER A 203 -5.94 35.12 -25.94
CA SER A 203 -6.18 36.56 -26.08
C SER A 203 -4.95 37.17 -26.74
#